data_AF-A0A3A9TGF4-F1
#
_entry.id   AF-A0A3A9TGF4-F1
#
_cell.length_a   1.000
_cell.length_b   1.000
_cell.length_c   1.000
_cell.angle_alpha   90.00
_cell.angle_beta   90.00
_cell.angle_gamma   90.00
#
_symmetry.space_group_name_H-M   'P 1'
#
loop_
_entity.id
_entity.type
_entity.pdbx_description
1 polymer ?
#
loop_
_entity_poly.entity_id
_entity_poly.type
_entity_poly.pdbx_seq_one_letter_code
_entity_poly.pdbx_strand_id
1 'polypeptide(L)'
;MPPERIEKIENERVSPHPDEIMIMADKYKSPELCNYYCSNQCPIGKRYVPEIKMQDLSQIVLNTVDSLNTVQDQQRRFINIAADGVIDDAEIDDFVDIQNELEKISIAVETLQLWSEQMLANGSINVDKYNARKNLKKKPGQE
;
A
#
# COMPACT_ATOMS: atom_id res chain seq x y z
N MET A 1 -21.67 14.66 -6.04
CA MET A 1 -20.91 15.88 -5.70
C MET A 1 -21.19 16.94 -6.75
N PRO A 2 -21.48 18.19 -6.39
CA PRO A 2 -21.76 19.26 -7.37
C PRO A 2 -20.51 19.56 -8.24
N PRO A 3 -20.68 19.84 -9.55
CA PRO A 3 -19.54 20.15 -10.44
C PRO A 3 -18.66 21.31 -9.97
N GLU A 4 -19.26 22.37 -9.41
CA GLU A 4 -18.53 23.52 -8.86
C GLU A 4 -17.62 23.16 -7.69
N ARG A 5 -17.98 22.12 -6.91
CA ARG A 5 -17.14 21.65 -5.79
C ARG A 5 -15.93 20.88 -6.33
N ILE A 6 -16.16 20.02 -7.33
CA ILE A 6 -15.11 19.28 -8.01
C ILE A 6 -14.10 20.26 -8.64
N GLU A 7 -14.58 21.25 -9.40
CA GLU A 7 -13.72 22.27 -10.04
C GLU A 7 -12.83 22.99 -9.02
N LYS A 8 -13.37 23.35 -7.85
CA LYS A 8 -12.59 24.01 -6.80
C LYS A 8 -11.53 23.10 -6.20
N ILE A 9 -11.81 21.80 -6.04
CA ILE A 9 -10.84 20.81 -5.55
C ILE A 9 -9.72 20.61 -6.59
N GLU A 10 -10.09 20.44 -7.86
CA GLU A 10 -9.14 20.21 -8.96
C GLU A 10 -8.21 21.40 -9.22
N ASN A 11 -8.68 22.62 -8.98
CA ASN A 11 -7.87 23.84 -9.05
C ASN A 11 -7.18 24.20 -7.73
N GLU A 12 -7.13 23.27 -6.77
CA GLU A 12 -6.48 23.44 -5.45
C GLU A 12 -7.00 24.64 -4.63
N ARG A 13 -8.18 25.16 -4.96
CA ARG A 13 -8.80 26.30 -4.27
C ARG A 13 -9.36 25.90 -2.90
N VAL A 14 -9.70 24.62 -2.74
CA VAL A 14 -10.26 24.06 -1.50
C VAL A 14 -9.68 22.68 -1.25
N SER A 15 -9.42 22.36 0.02
CA SER A 15 -9.03 21.00 0.40
C SER A 15 -10.24 20.05 0.25
N PRO A 16 -10.05 18.86 -0.34
CA PRO A 16 -11.09 17.84 -0.38
C PRO A 16 -11.27 17.20 1.00
N HIS A 17 -12.48 16.75 1.29
CA HIS A 17 -12.75 15.84 2.40
C HIS A 17 -12.47 14.38 1.99
N PRO A 18 -12.18 13.47 2.94
CA PRO A 18 -11.92 12.07 2.64
C PRO A 18 -13.05 11.42 1.81
N ASP A 19 -14.30 11.71 2.15
CA ASP A 19 -15.46 11.18 1.42
C ASP A 19 -15.55 11.69 -0.02
N GLU A 20 -15.09 12.92 -0.26
CA GLU A 20 -15.03 13.50 -1.60
C GLU A 20 -13.95 12.82 -2.43
N ILE A 21 -12.78 12.53 -1.84
CA ILE A 21 -11.71 11.77 -2.50
C ILE A 21 -12.19 10.37 -2.89
N MET A 22 -12.91 9.66 -2.02
CA MET A 22 -13.46 8.34 -2.37
C MET A 22 -14.41 8.40 -3.57
N ILE A 23 -15.28 9.42 -3.61
CA ILE A 23 -16.18 9.64 -4.75
C ILE A 23 -15.38 9.95 -6.02
N MET A 24 -14.36 10.80 -5.94
CA MET A 24 -13.52 11.15 -7.10
C MET A 24 -12.73 9.95 -7.60
N ALA A 25 -12.13 9.16 -6.70
CA ALA A 25 -11.39 7.95 -7.05
C ALA A 25 -12.25 6.94 -7.80
N ASP A 26 -13.50 6.71 -7.35
CA ASP A 26 -14.46 5.85 -8.02
C ASP A 26 -14.83 6.39 -9.41
N LYS A 27 -15.20 7.68 -9.50
CA LYS A 27 -15.64 8.30 -10.76
C LYS A 27 -14.53 8.39 -11.79
N TYR A 28 -13.31 8.67 -11.36
CA TYR A 28 -12.16 8.84 -12.24
C TYR A 28 -11.44 7.53 -12.54
N LYS A 29 -11.80 6.45 -11.83
CA LYS A 29 -11.09 5.16 -11.90
C LYS A 29 -9.59 5.33 -11.58
N SER A 30 -9.34 6.12 -10.54
CA SER A 30 -8.01 6.50 -10.04
C SER A 30 -7.96 6.26 -8.53
N PRO A 31 -7.79 5.02 -8.07
CA PRO A 31 -7.61 4.67 -6.66
C PRO A 31 -6.34 5.31 -6.07
N GLU A 32 -5.37 5.73 -6.90
CA GLU A 32 -4.19 6.46 -6.41
C GLU A 32 -4.53 7.76 -5.69
N LEU A 33 -5.70 8.36 -5.98
CA LEU A 33 -6.18 9.57 -5.29
C LEU A 33 -6.36 9.32 -3.79
N CYS A 34 -6.80 8.13 -3.39
CA CYS A 34 -6.94 7.76 -1.99
C CYS A 34 -5.58 7.65 -1.30
N ASN A 35 -4.61 6.97 -1.92
CA ASN A 35 -3.25 6.88 -1.37
C ASN A 35 -2.60 8.27 -1.28
N TYR A 36 -2.72 9.09 -2.32
CA TYR A 36 -2.16 10.44 -2.34
C TYR A 36 -2.75 11.30 -1.22
N TYR A 37 -4.08 11.31 -1.06
CA TYR A 37 -4.71 12.04 0.04
C TYR A 37 -4.21 11.56 1.41
N CYS A 38 -4.12 10.24 1.62
CA CYS A 38 -3.65 9.69 2.89
C CYS A 38 -2.18 10.01 3.17
N SER A 39 -1.29 9.86 2.20
CA SER A 39 0.15 10.10 2.37
C SER A 39 0.52 11.59 2.41
N ASN A 40 -0.25 12.46 1.74
CA ASN A 40 0.14 13.87 1.53
C ASN A 40 -0.82 14.92 2.09
N GLN A 41 -2.04 14.57 2.51
CA GLN A 41 -3.02 15.56 3.01
C GLN A 41 -3.54 15.22 4.40
N CYS A 42 -3.82 13.94 4.66
CA CYS A 42 -4.26 13.47 5.97
C CYS A 42 -3.17 13.70 7.04
N PRO A 43 -3.45 14.43 8.15
CA PRO A 43 -2.45 14.71 9.18
C PRO A 43 -1.87 13.46 9.86
N ILE A 44 -2.69 12.42 10.01
CA ILE A 44 -2.27 11.13 10.56
C ILE A 44 -1.52 10.35 9.48
N GLY A 45 -2.09 10.25 8.28
CA GLY A 45 -1.53 9.46 7.19
C GLY A 45 -0.14 9.93 6.75
N LYS A 46 0.14 11.24 6.76
CA LYS A 46 1.48 11.82 6.52
C LYS A 46 2.61 11.20 7.34
N ARG A 47 2.29 10.63 8.51
CA ARG A 47 3.28 10.04 9.43
C ARG A 47 3.42 8.54 9.28
N TYR A 48 2.41 7.86 8.73
CA TYR A 48 2.28 6.40 8.82
C TYR A 48 1.98 5.71 7.48
N VAL A 49 1.51 6.46 6.49
CA VAL A 49 1.11 5.93 5.18
C VAL A 49 2.14 6.36 4.15
N PRO A 50 2.90 5.42 3.55
CA PRO A 50 3.81 5.75 2.48
C PRO A 50 3.05 6.19 1.23
N GLU A 51 3.64 7.11 0.48
CA GLU A 51 3.16 7.43 -0.86
C GLU A 51 3.54 6.28 -1.81
N ILE A 52 2.52 5.69 -2.43
CA ILE A 52 2.67 4.56 -3.35
C ILE A 52 2.49 5.07 -4.77
N LYS A 53 3.44 4.72 -5.64
CA LYS A 53 3.39 5.07 -7.07
C LYS A 53 3.01 3.85 -7.89
N MET A 54 2.24 4.07 -8.94
CA MET A 54 1.83 2.97 -9.80
C MET A 54 3.04 2.36 -10.52
N GLN A 55 3.12 1.04 -10.55
CA GLN A 55 4.17 0.26 -11.21
C GLN A 55 3.57 -0.86 -12.04
N ASP A 56 4.34 -1.41 -12.97
CA ASP A 56 3.94 -2.60 -13.71
C ASP A 56 3.99 -3.85 -12.83
N LEU A 57 3.10 -4.82 -13.10
CA LEU A 57 3.01 -6.06 -12.31
C LEU A 57 4.35 -6.80 -12.23
N SER A 58 5.13 -6.82 -13.31
CA SER A 58 6.45 -7.45 -13.33
C SER A 58 7.43 -6.79 -12.36
N GLN A 59 7.45 -5.46 -12.29
CA GLN A 59 8.30 -4.71 -11.36
C GLN A 59 7.90 -5.00 -9.92
N ILE A 60 6.60 -4.97 -9.62
CA ILE A 60 6.07 -5.27 -8.29
C ILE A 60 6.51 -6.67 -7.83
N VAL A 61 6.35 -7.68 -8.70
CA VAL A 61 6.72 -9.06 -8.39
C VAL A 61 8.24 -9.19 -8.21
N LEU A 62 9.05 -8.59 -9.09
CA LEU A 62 10.51 -8.65 -8.98
C LEU A 62 11.01 -8.01 -7.68
N ASN A 63 10.51 -6.81 -7.34
CA ASN A 63 10.86 -6.13 -6.09
C ASN A 63 10.46 -6.95 -4.87
N THR A 64 9.27 -7.56 -4.89
CA THR A 64 8.79 -8.42 -3.80
C THR A 64 9.71 -9.63 -3.61
N VAL A 65 10.07 -10.32 -4.69
CA VAL A 65 10.92 -11.51 -4.64
C VAL A 65 12.34 -11.16 -4.18
N ASP A 66 12.89 -10.05 -4.64
CA ASP A 66 14.22 -9.58 -4.27
C ASP A 66 14.34 -9.31 -2.75
N SER A 67 13.40 -8.54 -2.18
CA SER A 67 13.39 -8.31 -0.73
C SER A 67 13.09 -9.57 0.07
N LEU A 68 12.23 -10.47 -0.41
CA LEU A 68 11.99 -11.77 0.25
C LEU A 68 13.25 -12.64 0.29
N ASN A 69 14.03 -12.68 -0.80
CA ASN A 69 15.29 -13.40 -0.83
C ASN A 69 16.30 -12.81 0.16
N THR A 70 16.40 -11.49 0.23
CA THR A 70 17.30 -10.79 1.15
C THR A 70 16.95 -11.08 2.61
N VAL A 71 15.66 -11.00 2.96
CA VAL A 71 15.17 -11.38 4.31
C VAL A 71 15.44 -12.86 4.60
N GLN A 72 15.26 -13.74 3.62
CA GLN A 72 15.54 -15.16 3.78
C GLN A 72 17.03 -15.42 4.07
N ASP A 73 17.94 -14.72 3.38
CA ASP A 73 19.39 -14.83 3.60
C ASP A 73 19.79 -14.33 5.00
N GLN A 74 19.10 -13.30 5.51
CA GLN A 74 19.32 -12.73 6.85
C GLN A 74 18.54 -13.44 7.97
N GLN A 75 17.72 -14.45 7.66
CA GLN A 75 16.79 -15.07 8.61
C GLN A 75 17.45 -15.54 9.92
N ARG A 76 18.62 -16.17 9.84
CA ARG A 76 19.35 -16.65 11.03
C ARG A 76 19.85 -15.50 11.88
N ARG A 77 20.35 -14.42 11.26
CA ARG A 77 20.78 -13.22 11.97
C ARG A 77 19.60 -12.58 12.68
N PHE A 78 18.45 -12.49 12.03
CA PHE A 78 17.24 -11.94 12.62
C PHE A 78 16.76 -12.73 13.85
N ILE A 79 16.79 -14.07 13.78
CA ILE A 79 16.47 -14.95 14.91
C ILE A 79 17.42 -14.70 16.09
N ASN A 80 18.71 -14.51 15.83
CA ASN A 80 19.69 -14.25 16.87
C ASN A 80 19.45 -12.89 17.55
N ILE A 81 19.21 -11.83 16.77
CA ILE A 81 18.90 -10.48 17.28
C ILE A 81 17.62 -10.50 18.12
N ALA A 82 16.61 -11.29 17.71
CA ALA A 82 15.34 -11.36 18.42
C ALA A 82 15.34 -12.31 19.63
N ALA A 83 16.43 -13.04 19.89
CA ALA A 83 16.43 -14.19 20.80
C ALA A 83 16.22 -13.80 22.27
N ASP A 84 16.79 -12.67 22.70
CA ASP A 84 16.68 -12.16 24.07
C ASP A 84 15.67 -11.00 24.20
N GLY A 85 15.17 -10.50 23.07
CA GLY A 85 14.20 -9.42 22.99
C GLY A 85 14.79 -8.02 23.17
N VAL A 86 16.11 -7.85 23.13
CA VAL A 86 16.80 -6.57 23.28
C VAL A 86 17.78 -6.37 22.14
N ILE A 87 17.61 -5.30 21.36
CA ILE A 87 18.56 -4.94 20.31
C ILE A 87 19.70 -4.15 20.96
N ASP A 88 20.91 -4.70 20.95
CA ASP A 88 22.11 -4.02 21.45
C ASP A 88 22.83 -3.20 20.35
N ASP A 89 23.78 -2.35 20.76
CA ASP A 89 24.50 -1.45 19.86
C ASP A 89 25.25 -2.18 18.71
N ALA A 90 25.63 -3.44 18.90
CA ALA A 90 26.30 -4.26 17.86
C ALA A 90 25.30 -4.93 16.91
N GLU A 91 24.01 -4.90 17.21
CA GLU A 91 22.92 -5.47 16.42
C GLU A 91 22.10 -4.43 15.67
N ILE A 92 22.18 -3.15 16.06
CA ILE A 92 21.39 -2.06 15.47
C ILE A 92 21.50 -2.03 13.94
N ASP A 93 22.72 -2.08 13.39
CA ASP A 93 22.93 -1.98 11.95
C ASP A 93 22.25 -3.14 11.20
N ASP A 94 22.46 -4.38 11.66
CA ASP A 94 21.84 -5.55 11.05
C ASP A 94 20.31 -5.53 11.22
N PHE A 95 19.81 -5.08 12.37
CA PHE A 95 18.38 -4.95 12.61
C PHE A 95 17.73 -3.94 11.68
N VAL A 96 18.36 -2.77 11.51
CA VAL A 96 17.88 -1.71 10.60
C VAL A 96 17.87 -2.21 9.16
N ASP A 97 18.90 -2.92 8.72
CA ASP A 97 18.94 -3.50 7.37
C ASP A 97 17.80 -4.50 7.14
N ILE A 98 17.58 -5.42 8.10
CA ILE A 98 16.47 -6.39 8.01
C ILE A 98 15.11 -5.67 8.03
N GLN A 99 14.94 -4.66 8.90
CA GLN A 99 13.72 -3.87 8.98
C GLN A 99 13.42 -3.17 7.64
N ASN A 100 14.44 -2.56 7.02
CA ASN A 100 14.29 -1.88 5.74
C ASN A 100 13.83 -2.84 4.63
N GLU A 101 14.32 -4.09 4.61
CA GLU A 101 13.83 -5.09 3.65
C GLU A 101 12.38 -5.51 3.91
N LEU A 102 11.98 -5.63 5.19
CA LEU A 102 10.58 -5.88 5.55
C LEU A 102 9.67 -4.72 5.14
N GLU A 103 10.11 -3.47 5.29
CA GLU A 103 9.37 -2.28 4.85
C GLU A 103 9.21 -2.25 3.32
N LYS A 104 10.25 -2.62 2.55
CA LYS A 104 10.16 -2.77 1.09
C LYS A 104 9.11 -3.81 0.69
N ILE A 105 9.03 -4.94 1.41
CA ILE A 105 7.98 -5.94 1.18
C ILE A 105 6.59 -5.34 1.45
N SER A 106 6.42 -4.58 2.54
CA SER A 106 5.15 -3.90 2.85
C SER A 106 4.73 -2.96 1.71
N ILE A 107 5.65 -2.12 1.23
CA ILE A 107 5.42 -1.20 0.10
C ILE A 107 5.07 -1.97 -1.17
N ALA A 108 5.76 -3.08 -1.46
CA ALA A 108 5.47 -3.89 -2.64
C ALA A 108 4.07 -4.53 -2.57
N VAL A 109 3.64 -4.98 -1.38
CA VAL A 109 2.29 -5.49 -1.14
C VAL A 109 1.24 -4.38 -1.33
N GLU A 110 1.46 -3.18 -0.79
CA GLU A 110 0.56 -2.04 -0.99
C GLU A 110 0.48 -1.62 -2.47
N THR A 111 1.62 -1.64 -3.17
CA THR A 111 1.68 -1.36 -4.61
C THR A 111 0.91 -2.40 -5.42
N LEU A 112 0.98 -3.69 -5.05
CA LEU A 112 0.18 -4.74 -5.67
C LEU A 112 -1.32 -4.56 -5.43
N GLN A 113 -1.71 -4.12 -4.24
CA GLN A 113 -3.11 -3.83 -3.91
C GLN A 113 -3.62 -2.69 -4.78
N LEU A 114 -2.89 -1.58 -4.84
CA LEU A 114 -3.23 -0.43 -5.69
C LEU A 114 -3.31 -0.84 -7.17
N TRP A 115 -2.37 -1.67 -7.65
CA TRP A 115 -2.38 -2.19 -9.02
C TRP A 115 -3.65 -3.00 -9.29
N SER A 116 -4.02 -3.88 -8.36
CA SER A 116 -5.23 -4.69 -8.48
C SER A 116 -6.48 -3.83 -8.51
N GLU A 117 -6.55 -2.78 -7.69
CA GLU A 117 -7.67 -1.83 -7.67
C GLU A 117 -7.79 -1.09 -9.00
N GLN A 118 -6.66 -0.61 -9.55
CA GLN A 118 -6.62 0.05 -10.85
C GLN A 118 -7.12 -0.88 -11.97
N MET A 119 -6.64 -2.12 -11.98
CA MET A 119 -7.04 -3.11 -12.98
C MET A 119 -8.51 -3.55 -12.87
N LEU A 120 -9.10 -3.46 -11.68
CA LEU A 120 -10.53 -3.68 -11.48
C LEU A 120 -11.34 -2.47 -11.97
N ALA A 121 -10.91 -1.26 -11.63
CA ALA A 121 -11.60 -0.02 -11.98
C ALA A 121 -11.63 0.22 -13.51
N ASN A 122 -10.54 -0.09 -14.20
CA ASN A 122 -10.44 0.04 -15.66
C ASN A 122 -11.07 -1.14 -16.43
N GLY A 123 -11.45 -2.23 -15.74
CA GLY A 123 -12.06 -3.42 -16.33
C GLY A 123 -11.08 -4.42 -16.96
N SER A 124 -9.77 -4.25 -16.79
CA SER A 124 -8.76 -5.24 -17.20
C SER A 124 -8.89 -6.56 -16.44
N ILE A 125 -9.35 -6.51 -15.19
CA ILE A 125 -9.73 -7.69 -14.39
C ILE A 125 -11.25 -7.72 -14.23
N ASN A 126 -11.84 -8.90 -14.45
CA ASN A 126 -13.28 -9.09 -14.22
C ASN A 126 -13.60 -9.04 -12.71
N VAL A 127 -14.29 -7.97 -12.30
CA VAL A 127 -14.60 -7.67 -10.90
C VAL A 127 -15.48 -8.74 -10.24
N ASP A 128 -16.49 -9.25 -10.94
CA ASP A 128 -17.41 -10.25 -10.38
C ASP A 128 -16.69 -11.56 -10.06
N LYS A 129 -15.86 -12.05 -11.00
CA LYS A 129 -15.02 -13.23 -10.80
C LYS A 129 -13.98 -13.00 -9.70
N TYR A 130 -13.36 -11.82 -9.66
CA TYR A 130 -12.37 -11.48 -8.65
C TYR A 130 -12.99 -11.46 -7.24
N ASN A 131 -14.09 -10.74 -7.05
CA ASN A 131 -14.77 -10.61 -5.77
C ASN A 131 -15.37 -11.93 -5.29
N ALA A 132 -15.96 -12.73 -6.19
CA ALA A 132 -16.43 -14.06 -5.85
C ALA A 132 -15.30 -14.93 -5.26
N ARG A 133 -14.09 -14.88 -5.85
CA ARG A 133 -12.94 -15.65 -5.36
C ARG A 133 -12.31 -15.06 -4.09
N LYS A 134 -12.27 -13.73 -3.94
CA LYS A 134 -11.71 -13.06 -2.76
C LYS A 134 -12.59 -13.28 -1.53
N ASN A 135 -13.91 -13.23 -1.68
CA ASN A 135 -14.87 -13.44 -0.59
C ASN A 135 -14.94 -14.91 -0.15
N LEU A 136 -14.77 -15.88 -1.06
CA LEU A 136 -14.66 -17.31 -0.69
C LEU A 136 -13.46 -17.62 0.21
N LYS A 137 -12.44 -16.76 0.24
CA LYS A 137 -11.26 -16.91 1.10
C LYS A 137 -11.37 -16.19 2.45
N LYS A 138 -12.33 -15.27 2.63
CA LYS A 138 -12.68 -14.69 3.93
C LYS A 138 -13.64 -15.65 4.63
N LYS A 139 -13.15 -16.53 5.51
CA LYS A 139 -14.03 -17.36 6.37
C LYS A 139 -14.92 -16.43 7.23
N PRO A 140 -16.18 -16.81 7.52
CA PRO A 140 -17.06 -16.02 8.36
C PRO A 140 -16.51 -15.98 9.79
N GLY A 141 -16.26 -14.78 10.34
CA GLY A 141 -15.75 -14.60 11.70
C GLY A 141 -14.90 -13.35 11.96
N GLN A 142 -14.84 -12.38 11.04
CA GLN A 142 -14.25 -11.07 11.29
C GLN A 142 -15.23 -10.00 10.81
N GLU A 143 -16.21 -9.70 11.67
CA GLU A 143 -16.94 -8.42 11.73
C GLU A 143 -16.50 -7.69 12.99
#